data_AF-A0A964C8G6-F1
#
_entry.id   AF-A0A964C8G6-F1
#
_cell.length_a   1.000
_cell.length_b   1.000
_cell.length_c   1.000
_cell.angle_alpha   90.00
_cell.angle_beta   90.00
_cell.angle_gamma   90.00
#
_symmetry.space_group_name_H-M   'P 1'
#
loop_
_entity.id
_entity.type
_entity.pdbx_description
1 polymer ?
#
loop_
_entity_poly.entity_id
_entity_poly.type
_entity_poly.pdbx_seq_one_letter_code
_entity_poly.pdbx_strand_id
1 'polypeptide(L)'
;MAGKTPRQGWIYLVNPQKISVRCKQNHNHIYDLSQTGKIECKTVDCNRIINYSRVFRGEHHYLIWTSDQFQDNSKCLQTFTVIPLTFQETFKGLPTAYPINSTSKNGLDRNSLALVHQICTIDANCFKDSQGNWFERVGQVDKGDKESIEERLNYFLNLEDNSSNDWLMNNVSVEVLEKVFDYLPKEMTKNIDLEKVISDLELW
;
A
#
# COMPACT_ATOMS: atom_id res chain seq x y z
N MET A 1 -14.59 22.00 12.26
CA MET A 1 -14.23 21.37 13.55
C MET A 1 -12.90 20.69 13.34
N ALA A 2 -11.91 20.84 14.23
CA ALA A 2 -10.61 20.17 14.03
C ALA A 2 -10.80 18.65 13.99
N GLY A 3 -10.26 17.99 12.96
CA GLY A 3 -10.32 16.53 12.84
C GLY A 3 -9.67 15.84 14.04
N LYS A 4 -10.03 14.57 14.26
CA LYS A 4 -9.37 13.73 15.28
C LYS A 4 -8.10 13.13 14.68
N THR A 5 -7.10 12.86 15.53
CA THR A 5 -5.89 12.13 15.10
C THR A 5 -6.28 10.86 14.33
N PRO A 6 -5.72 10.66 13.12
CA PRO A 6 -6.03 9.49 12.29
C PRO A 6 -5.88 8.16 13.04
N ARG A 7 -6.74 7.19 12.72
CA ARG A 7 -6.79 5.85 13.34
C ARG A 7 -6.84 4.76 12.26
N GLN A 8 -6.42 3.55 12.62
CA GLN A 8 -6.47 2.39 11.74
C GLN A 8 -7.86 2.20 11.12
N GLY A 9 -7.89 2.08 9.80
CA GLY A 9 -9.09 1.89 9.00
C GLY A 9 -9.81 3.17 8.62
N TRP A 10 -9.30 4.35 8.96
CA TRP A 10 -9.87 5.61 8.49
C TRP A 10 -9.37 5.93 7.09
N ILE A 11 -10.23 6.56 6.29
CA ILE A 11 -9.95 6.97 4.92
C ILE A 11 -9.80 8.48 4.89
N TYR A 12 -8.75 8.95 4.22
CA TYR A 12 -8.48 10.37 3.97
C TYR A 12 -8.17 10.60 2.49
N LEU A 13 -8.55 11.75 1.97
CA LEU A 13 -8.08 12.26 0.69
C LEU A 13 -6.82 13.09 0.96
N VAL A 14 -5.66 12.67 0.43
CA VAL A 14 -4.36 13.28 0.74
C VAL A 14 -3.49 13.36 -0.50
N ASN A 15 -2.74 14.45 -0.60
CA ASN A 15 -1.60 14.55 -1.52
C ASN A 15 -0.30 14.31 -0.74
N PRO A 16 0.38 13.16 -0.92
CA PRO A 16 1.57 12.80 -0.15
C PRO A 16 2.79 13.61 -0.62
N GLN A 17 2.91 14.85 -0.14
CA GLN A 17 4.05 15.71 -0.47
C GLN A 17 5.33 15.28 0.24
N LYS A 18 5.22 14.57 1.37
CA LYS A 18 6.37 14.10 2.15
C LYS A 18 6.19 12.65 2.56
N ILE A 19 7.18 11.83 2.23
CA ILE A 19 7.17 10.40 2.48
C ILE A 19 8.41 9.95 3.24
N SER A 20 8.24 8.97 4.11
CA SER A 20 9.33 8.25 4.76
C SER A 20 9.70 7.05 3.90
N VAL A 21 10.93 7.04 3.38
CA VAL A 21 11.41 5.94 2.55
C VAL A 21 12.77 5.45 3.05
N ARG A 22 12.92 4.13 3.00
CA ARG A 22 14.13 3.44 3.38
C ARG A 22 14.97 3.12 2.15
N CYS A 23 16.27 3.39 2.22
CA CYS A 23 17.21 2.99 1.18
C CYS A 23 17.57 1.49 1.31
N LYS A 24 18.25 0.91 0.31
CA LYS A 24 18.69 -0.50 0.34
C LYS A 24 19.64 -0.86 1.50
N GLN A 25 20.27 0.13 2.13
CA GLN A 25 21.12 -0.04 3.32
C GLN A 25 20.37 0.21 4.64
N ASN A 26 19.04 0.20 4.61
CA ASN A 26 18.19 0.36 5.79
C ASN A 26 18.18 1.78 6.41
N HIS A 27 18.80 2.77 5.78
CA HIS A 27 18.67 4.17 6.22
C HIS A 27 17.27 4.71 5.91
N ASN A 28 16.59 5.25 6.91
CA ASN A 28 15.25 5.82 6.77
C ASN A 28 15.31 7.34 6.83
N HIS A 29 14.67 8.01 5.87
CA HIS A 29 14.64 9.47 5.77
C HIS A 29 13.29 9.94 5.26
N ILE A 30 12.91 11.18 5.61
CA ILE A 30 11.77 11.85 4.97
C ILE A 30 12.25 12.58 3.72
N TYR A 31 11.55 12.38 2.61
CA TYR A 31 11.79 13.03 1.34
C TYR A 31 10.60 13.89 0.94
N ASP A 32 10.91 15.03 0.33
CA ASP A 32 9.93 15.94 -0.24
C ASP A 32 9.72 15.57 -1.72
N LEU A 33 8.48 15.23 -2.08
CA LEU A 33 8.08 14.83 -3.42
C LEU A 33 7.59 15.99 -4.28
N SER A 34 7.65 17.24 -3.78
CA SER A 34 7.35 18.43 -4.59
C SER A 34 8.27 18.55 -5.80
N GLN A 35 9.49 18.00 -5.73
CA GLN A 35 10.45 17.99 -6.82
C GLN A 35 10.38 16.68 -7.61
N THR A 36 10.32 16.80 -8.94
CA THR A 36 10.38 15.64 -9.83
C THR A 36 11.84 15.25 -10.08
N GLY A 37 12.24 14.04 -9.73
CA GLY A 37 13.60 13.57 -10.03
C GLY A 37 14.01 12.29 -9.31
N LYS A 38 15.21 11.79 -9.61
CA LYS A 38 15.82 10.73 -8.81
C LYS A 38 16.16 11.29 -7.42
N ILE A 39 15.84 10.54 -6.38
CA ILE A 39 16.13 10.90 -5.00
C ILE A 39 17.26 9.99 -4.52
N GLU A 40 18.30 10.57 -3.95
CA GLU A 40 19.42 9.85 -3.33
C GLU A 40 19.27 9.81 -1.81
N CYS A 41 19.87 8.80 -1.19
CA CYS A 41 19.85 8.67 0.26
C CYS A 41 20.55 9.85 0.93
N LYS A 42 19.91 10.43 1.96
CA LYS A 42 20.47 11.59 2.70
C LYS A 42 21.62 11.25 3.65
N THR A 43 21.83 9.97 3.96
CA THR A 43 22.96 9.54 4.81
C THR A 43 24.28 9.84 4.13
N VAL A 44 25.22 10.44 4.87
CA VAL A 44 26.61 10.64 4.43
C VAL A 44 27.18 9.30 3.95
N ASP A 45 27.91 9.31 2.84
CA ASP A 45 28.51 8.13 2.19
C ASP A 45 27.52 7.09 1.62
N CYS A 46 26.22 7.42 1.51
CA CYS A 46 25.21 6.55 0.91
C CYS A 46 24.71 7.07 -0.46
N ASN A 47 25.31 6.58 -1.55
CA ASN A 47 24.92 6.97 -2.91
C ASN A 47 23.76 6.13 -3.49
N ARG A 48 22.89 5.58 -2.63
CA ARG A 48 21.79 4.71 -3.08
C ARG A 48 20.62 5.57 -3.59
N ILE A 49 20.19 5.27 -4.81
CA ILE A 49 18.96 5.83 -5.39
C ILE A 49 17.75 5.19 -4.72
N ILE A 50 16.82 6.04 -4.27
CA ILE A 50 15.57 5.67 -3.65
C ILE A 50 14.51 5.42 -4.73
N ASN A 51 13.88 4.25 -4.69
CA ASN A 51 12.72 3.97 -5.52
C ASN A 51 11.44 4.34 -4.75
N TYR A 52 10.79 5.43 -5.16
CA TYR A 52 9.52 5.90 -4.60
C TYR A 52 8.34 5.80 -5.59
N SER A 53 8.49 5.02 -6.66
CA SER A 53 7.46 4.84 -7.70
C SER A 53 6.12 4.30 -7.19
N ARG A 54 6.10 3.69 -6.00
CA ARG A 54 4.90 3.16 -5.34
C ARG A 54 4.00 4.26 -4.75
N VAL A 55 4.47 5.49 -4.66
CA VAL A 55 3.70 6.60 -4.09
C VAL A 55 2.96 7.34 -5.20
N PHE A 56 1.63 7.34 -5.12
CA PHE A 56 0.81 8.14 -6.02
C PHE A 56 1.02 9.64 -5.82
N ARG A 57 1.16 10.37 -6.93
CA ARG A 57 1.24 11.83 -6.93
C ARG A 57 -0.15 12.44 -7.11
N GLY A 58 -0.38 13.58 -6.47
CA GLY A 58 -1.69 14.25 -6.46
C GLY A 58 -2.55 13.75 -5.31
N GLU A 59 -3.80 14.22 -5.26
CA GLU A 59 -4.75 13.82 -4.23
C GLU A 59 -5.31 12.43 -4.51
N HIS A 60 -5.10 11.50 -3.57
CA HIS A 60 -5.65 10.14 -3.63
C HIS A 60 -6.26 9.75 -2.29
N HIS A 61 -7.17 8.78 -2.33
CA HIS A 61 -7.72 8.21 -1.11
C HIS A 61 -6.69 7.25 -0.50
N TYR A 62 -6.45 7.40 0.80
CA TYR A 62 -5.55 6.57 1.58
C TYR A 62 -6.26 6.01 2.79
N LEU A 63 -6.08 4.71 2.99
CA LEU A 63 -6.48 4.00 4.19
C LEU A 63 -5.34 4.04 5.21
N ILE A 64 -5.60 4.59 6.40
CA ILE A 64 -4.63 4.57 7.52
C ILE A 64 -4.53 3.13 8.03
N TRP A 65 -3.31 2.59 8.10
CA TRP A 65 -3.09 1.27 8.69
C TRP A 65 -2.50 1.37 10.09
N THR A 66 -1.29 1.93 10.20
CA THR A 66 -0.64 2.15 11.49
C THR A 66 -0.01 3.53 11.54
N SER A 67 0.31 3.97 12.75
CA SER A 67 1.01 5.21 13.01
C SER A 67 2.29 4.91 13.75
N ASP A 68 3.40 5.45 13.25
CA ASP A 68 4.71 5.29 13.85
C ASP A 68 5.28 6.66 14.21
N GLN A 69 6.19 6.67 15.18
CA GLN A 69 7.01 7.82 15.51
C GLN A 69 8.47 7.40 15.45
N PHE A 70 9.30 8.20 14.79
CA PHE A 70 10.74 8.01 14.81
C PHE A 70 11.46 9.34 14.99
N GLN A 71 12.71 9.26 15.46
CA GLN A 71 13.55 10.41 15.69
C GLN A 71 14.49 10.60 14.50
N ASP A 72 14.42 11.76 13.85
CA ASP A 72 15.37 12.16 12.80
C ASP A 72 16.05 13.44 13.26
N ASN A 73 17.39 13.39 13.42
CA ASN A 73 18.25 14.54 13.67
C ASN A 73 17.65 15.57 14.67
N SER A 74 17.17 15.09 15.83
CA SER A 74 16.53 15.83 16.93
C SER A 74 15.06 16.26 16.81
N LYS A 75 14.34 15.89 15.74
CA LYS A 75 12.88 16.05 15.65
C LYS A 75 12.16 14.70 15.77
N CYS A 76 11.16 14.62 16.65
CA CYS A 76 10.21 13.50 16.66
C CYS A 76 9.25 13.70 15.49
N LEU A 77 9.27 12.78 14.54
CA LEU A 77 8.42 12.81 13.35
C LEU A 77 7.35 11.75 13.49
N GLN A 78 6.09 12.18 13.43
CA GLN A 78 4.95 11.28 13.34
C GLN A 78 4.70 10.95 11.88
N THR A 79 4.53 9.67 11.59
CA THR A 79 4.21 9.17 10.25
C THR A 79 3.05 8.20 10.29
N PHE A 80 2.33 8.09 9.18
CA PHE A 80 1.31 7.07 9.00
C PHE A 80 1.73 6.11 7.89
N THR A 81 1.68 4.83 8.20
CA THR A 81 1.73 3.78 7.19
C THR A 81 0.32 3.62 6.64
N VAL A 82 0.19 3.77 5.33
CA VAL A 82 -1.09 3.85 4.63
C VAL A 82 -1.12 2.98 3.40
N ILE A 83 -2.34 2.57 3.03
CA ILE A 83 -2.61 1.79 1.83
C ILE A 83 -3.36 2.70 0.84
N PRO A 84 -2.83 2.94 -0.36
CA PRO A 84 -3.54 3.74 -1.35
C PRO A 84 -4.78 2.99 -1.85
N LEU A 85 -5.85 3.75 -2.07
CA LEU A 85 -7.07 3.28 -2.72
C LEU A 85 -7.09 3.79 -4.17
N THR A 86 -7.47 2.93 -5.10
CA THR A 86 -7.68 3.30 -6.50
C THR A 86 -9.08 2.94 -6.95
N PHE A 87 -9.62 3.73 -7.87
CA PHE A 87 -10.87 3.44 -8.58
C PHE A 87 -10.62 2.82 -9.96
N GLN A 88 -9.35 2.59 -10.31
CA GLN A 88 -8.98 1.92 -11.56
C GLN A 88 -9.15 0.42 -11.41
N GLU A 89 -9.75 -0.22 -12.41
CA GLU A 89 -9.99 -1.66 -12.40
C GLU A 89 -8.78 -2.49 -12.83
N THR A 90 -7.68 -1.86 -13.26
CA THR A 90 -6.46 -2.52 -13.76
C THR A 90 -5.82 -3.48 -12.76
N PHE A 91 -6.08 -3.29 -11.46
CA PHE A 91 -5.53 -4.11 -10.38
C PHE A 91 -6.52 -5.16 -9.85
N LYS A 92 -7.72 -5.26 -10.45
CA LYS A 92 -8.75 -6.20 -10.02
C LYS A 92 -8.27 -7.63 -10.24
N GLY A 93 -8.56 -8.51 -9.27
CA GLY A 93 -8.13 -9.92 -9.31
C GLY A 93 -6.68 -10.15 -8.85
N LEU A 94 -5.92 -9.09 -8.54
CA LEU A 94 -4.61 -9.26 -7.92
C LEU A 94 -4.80 -9.63 -6.43
N PRO A 95 -4.07 -10.63 -5.91
CA PRO A 95 -4.13 -11.00 -4.49
C PRO A 95 -3.70 -9.85 -3.57
N THR A 96 -2.84 -8.96 -4.06
CA THR A 96 -2.38 -7.76 -3.35
C THR A 96 -3.29 -6.54 -3.55
N ALA A 97 -4.47 -6.73 -4.12
CA ALA A 97 -5.51 -5.71 -4.25
C ALA A 97 -6.81 -6.21 -3.62
N TYR A 98 -7.33 -5.49 -2.62
CA TYR A 98 -8.59 -5.85 -1.96
C TYR A 98 -9.75 -4.99 -2.45
N PRO A 99 -10.86 -5.57 -2.94
CA PRO A 99 -12.03 -4.80 -3.32
C PRO A 99 -12.78 -4.25 -2.10
N ILE A 100 -13.03 -2.95 -2.10
CA ILE A 100 -13.83 -2.24 -1.10
C ILE A 100 -15.09 -1.72 -1.79
N ASN A 101 -16.26 -2.22 -1.35
CA ASN A 101 -17.55 -1.73 -1.82
C ASN A 101 -17.84 -0.34 -1.26
N SER A 102 -18.45 0.55 -2.06
CA SER A 102 -18.91 1.84 -1.56
C SER A 102 -20.00 1.64 -0.51
N THR A 103 -19.86 2.31 0.63
CA THR A 103 -20.86 2.33 1.70
C THR A 103 -20.97 3.73 2.31
N SER A 104 -22.10 4.04 2.95
CA SER A 104 -22.25 5.29 3.69
C SER A 104 -21.24 5.44 4.84
N LYS A 105 -20.65 4.34 5.32
CA LYS A 105 -19.67 4.32 6.42
C LYS A 105 -18.25 4.65 5.94
N ASN A 106 -17.87 4.17 4.76
CA ASN A 106 -16.55 4.44 4.18
C ASN A 106 -16.52 5.74 3.36
N GLY A 107 -17.67 6.26 2.95
CA GLY A 107 -17.80 7.57 2.33
C GLY A 107 -17.25 7.64 0.90
N LEU A 108 -16.94 6.49 0.29
CA LEU A 108 -16.45 6.42 -1.08
C LEU A 108 -17.61 6.59 -2.07
N ASP A 109 -17.39 7.31 -3.16
CA ASP A 109 -18.37 7.56 -4.22
C ASP A 109 -18.68 6.32 -5.06
N ARG A 110 -17.73 5.39 -5.15
CA ARG A 110 -17.83 4.13 -5.90
C ARG A 110 -16.90 3.06 -5.32
N ASN A 111 -17.05 1.84 -5.83
CA ASN A 111 -16.18 0.72 -5.44
C ASN A 111 -14.73 1.05 -5.76
N SER A 112 -13.83 0.65 -4.86
CA SER A 112 -12.40 0.91 -4.97
C SER A 112 -11.59 -0.35 -4.68
N LEU A 113 -10.29 -0.30 -4.94
CA LEU A 113 -9.33 -1.34 -4.61
C LEU A 113 -8.29 -0.77 -3.64
N ALA A 114 -8.08 -1.43 -2.50
CA ALA A 114 -6.95 -1.16 -1.63
C ALA A 114 -5.70 -1.88 -2.12
N LEU A 115 -4.67 -1.14 -2.52
CA LEU A 115 -3.46 -1.67 -3.14
C LEU A 115 -2.38 -1.96 -2.09
N VAL A 116 -2.48 -3.13 -1.45
CA VAL A 116 -1.56 -3.59 -0.40
C VAL A 116 -0.10 -3.54 -0.84
N HIS A 117 0.19 -3.93 -2.09
CA HIS A 117 1.54 -3.92 -2.64
C HIS A 117 2.17 -2.51 -2.77
N GLN A 118 1.34 -1.46 -2.65
CA GLN A 118 1.76 -0.05 -2.70
C GLN A 118 1.68 0.64 -1.34
N ILE A 119 1.59 -0.13 -0.26
CA ILE A 119 1.70 0.40 1.10
C ILE A 119 2.94 1.29 1.24
N CYS A 120 2.74 2.47 1.82
CA CYS A 120 3.78 3.48 1.96
C CYS A 120 3.63 4.26 3.27
N THR A 121 4.69 4.97 3.66
CA THR A 121 4.71 5.76 4.90
C THR A 121 4.75 7.25 4.57
N ILE A 122 3.74 7.99 5.03
CA ILE A 122 3.55 9.42 4.76
C ILE A 122 3.79 10.21 6.04
N ASP A 123 4.40 11.39 5.92
CA ASP A 123 4.53 12.36 7.02
C ASP A 123 3.15 12.81 7.52
N ALA A 124 2.95 12.79 8.84
CA ALA A 124 1.65 13.12 9.45
C ALA A 124 1.16 14.54 9.13
N ASN A 125 2.05 15.49 8.81
CA ASN A 125 1.65 16.84 8.42
C ASN A 125 0.97 16.88 7.05
N CYS A 126 1.10 15.84 6.22
CA CYS A 126 0.32 15.73 4.98
C CYS A 126 -1.18 15.53 5.24
N PHE A 127 -1.57 15.19 6.47
CA PHE A 127 -2.97 15.02 6.89
C PHE A 127 -3.49 16.25 7.65
N LYS A 128 -2.76 17.36 7.63
CA LYS A 128 -3.09 18.58 8.37
C LYS A 128 -3.21 19.77 7.42
N ASP A 129 -4.09 20.70 7.78
CA ASP A 129 -4.17 22.00 7.14
C ASP A 129 -2.98 22.90 7.53
N SER A 130 -2.92 24.09 6.93
CA SER A 130 -1.88 25.09 7.22
C SER A 130 -1.89 25.61 8.66
N GLN A 131 -2.97 25.40 9.41
CA GLN A 131 -3.10 25.75 10.83
C GLN A 131 -2.71 24.58 11.75
N GLY A 132 -2.39 23.42 11.19
CA GLY A 132 -2.03 22.21 11.94
C GLY A 132 -3.23 21.38 12.40
N ASN A 133 -4.45 21.69 11.97
CA ASN A 133 -5.62 20.87 12.25
C ASN A 133 -5.66 19.67 11.31
N TRP A 134 -6.05 18.51 11.82
CA TRP A 134 -6.29 17.35 10.98
C TRP A 134 -7.41 17.62 9.97
N PHE A 135 -7.22 17.13 8.74
CA PHE A 135 -8.28 17.10 7.74
C PHE A 135 -9.51 16.33 8.23
N GLU A 136 -10.64 16.58 7.58
CA GLU A 136 -11.83 15.78 7.82
C GLU A 136 -11.65 14.39 7.20
N ARG A 137 -11.97 13.35 7.96
CA ARG A 137 -11.96 11.99 7.44
C ARG A 137 -13.07 11.84 6.39
N VAL A 138 -12.78 11.11 5.32
CA VAL A 138 -13.77 10.71 4.31
C VAL A 138 -14.72 9.66 4.91
N GLY A 139 -14.15 8.67 5.60
CA GLY A 139 -14.93 7.62 6.25
C GLY A 139 -14.04 6.59 6.92
N GLN A 140 -14.57 5.39 7.10
CA GLN A 140 -13.83 4.25 7.63
C GLN A 140 -14.32 2.93 7.03
N VAL A 141 -13.38 2.02 6.80
CA VAL A 141 -13.70 0.64 6.43
C VAL A 141 -14.31 -0.11 7.62
N ASP A 142 -15.05 -1.18 7.34
CA ASP A 142 -15.64 -2.01 8.38
C ASP A 142 -14.63 -3.00 9.00
N LYS A 143 -15.11 -3.94 9.81
CA LYS A 143 -14.23 -4.91 10.47
C LYS A 143 -13.78 -6.00 9.48
N GLY A 144 -14.68 -6.49 8.62
CA GLY A 144 -14.38 -7.56 7.67
C GLY A 144 -13.40 -7.10 6.60
N ASP A 145 -13.54 -5.85 6.13
CA ASP A 145 -12.58 -5.21 5.24
C ASP A 145 -11.18 -5.15 5.88
N LYS A 146 -11.09 -4.75 7.16
CA LYS A 146 -9.79 -4.70 7.87
C LYS A 146 -9.16 -6.07 7.99
N GLU A 147 -9.93 -7.08 8.40
CA GLU A 147 -9.42 -8.45 8.56
C GLU A 147 -8.89 -8.97 7.22
N SER A 148 -9.66 -8.79 6.14
CA SER A 148 -9.27 -9.23 4.79
C SER A 148 -8.03 -8.50 4.24
N ILE A 149 -7.84 -7.23 4.61
CA ILE A 149 -6.66 -6.45 4.24
C ILE A 149 -5.44 -6.88 5.08
N GLU A 150 -5.61 -7.17 6.37
CA GLU A 150 -4.54 -7.66 7.25
C GLU A 150 -3.99 -9.01 6.75
N GLU A 151 -4.85 -9.96 6.37
CA GLU A 151 -4.43 -11.24 5.78
C GLU A 151 -3.57 -11.04 4.52
N ARG A 152 -3.99 -10.11 3.64
CA ARG A 152 -3.23 -9.77 2.42
C ARG A 152 -1.89 -9.13 2.75
N LEU A 153 -1.82 -8.31 3.80
CA LEU A 153 -0.59 -7.69 4.27
C LEU A 153 0.39 -8.71 4.83
N ASN A 154 -0.09 -9.64 5.66
CA ASN A 154 0.70 -10.72 6.20
C ASN A 154 1.34 -11.56 5.09
N TYR A 155 0.54 -11.91 4.07
CA TYR A 155 1.03 -12.60 2.89
C TYR A 155 2.06 -11.76 2.13
N PHE A 156 1.72 -10.51 1.78
CA PHE A 156 2.61 -9.66 0.97
C PHE A 156 3.95 -9.35 1.64
N LEU A 157 3.95 -9.16 2.96
CA LEU A 157 5.15 -8.89 3.75
C LEU A 157 5.87 -10.17 4.18
N ASN A 158 5.35 -11.35 3.81
CA ASN A 158 5.87 -12.66 4.20
C ASN A 158 6.07 -12.78 5.72
N LEU A 159 5.10 -12.26 6.49
CA LEU A 159 5.15 -12.21 7.97
C LEU A 159 4.56 -13.46 8.63
N GLU A 160 3.94 -14.35 7.85
CA GLU A 160 3.49 -15.65 8.33
C GLU A 160 4.53 -16.73 8.00
N ASP A 161 5.07 -17.37 9.05
CA ASP A 161 5.94 -18.56 8.96
C ASP A 161 5.26 -19.74 8.23
N ASN A 162 3.94 -19.68 8.01
CA ASN A 162 3.10 -20.67 7.35
C ASN A 162 2.16 -20.04 6.32
N SER A 163 2.60 -19.06 5.52
CA SER A 163 1.84 -18.68 4.33
C SER A 163 1.83 -19.88 3.37
N SER A 164 0.82 -20.75 3.49
CA SER A 164 0.73 -21.93 2.63
C SER A 164 0.66 -21.46 1.18
N ASN A 165 1.26 -22.24 0.27
CA ASN A 165 1.22 -21.98 -1.17
C ASN A 165 -0.21 -21.79 -1.70
N ASP A 166 -1.23 -22.18 -0.95
CA ASP A 166 -2.65 -22.16 -1.30
C ASP A 166 -3.29 -20.77 -1.18
N TRP A 167 -2.75 -19.83 -0.39
CA TRP A 167 -3.39 -18.52 -0.24
C TRP A 167 -3.38 -17.73 -1.55
N LEU A 168 -2.27 -17.79 -2.29
CA LEU A 168 -2.14 -17.18 -3.62
C LEU A 168 -3.18 -17.78 -4.58
N MET A 169 -3.26 -19.11 -4.61
CA MET A 169 -4.22 -19.86 -5.41
C MET A 169 -5.65 -19.41 -5.12
N ASN A 170 -6.02 -19.33 -3.85
CA ASN A 170 -7.37 -18.98 -3.42
C ASN A 170 -7.76 -17.51 -3.68
N ASN A 171 -6.81 -16.63 -4.01
CA ASN A 171 -7.04 -15.18 -4.09
C ASN A 171 -6.58 -14.53 -5.42
N VAL A 172 -6.07 -15.30 -6.38
CA VAL A 172 -5.74 -14.79 -7.74
C VAL A 172 -6.71 -15.41 -8.74
N SER A 173 -7.27 -14.59 -9.63
CA SER A 173 -8.01 -15.12 -10.78
C SER A 173 -7.08 -15.81 -11.78
N VAL A 174 -7.54 -16.90 -12.41
CA VAL A 174 -6.81 -17.63 -13.47
C VAL A 174 -6.26 -16.68 -14.55
N GLU A 175 -7.08 -15.74 -15.02
CA GLU A 175 -6.71 -14.74 -16.04
C GLU A 175 -5.50 -13.86 -15.65
N VAL A 176 -5.31 -13.63 -14.35
CA VAL A 176 -4.20 -12.82 -13.81
C VAL A 176 -2.95 -13.68 -13.66
N LEU A 177 -3.10 -14.95 -13.28
CA LEU A 177 -1.98 -15.89 -13.26
C LEU A 177 -1.39 -16.08 -14.66
N GLU A 178 -2.22 -16.35 -15.66
CA GLU A 178 -1.80 -16.49 -17.06
C GLU A 178 -0.97 -15.30 -17.53
N LYS A 179 -1.47 -14.07 -17.28
CA LYS A 179 -0.75 -12.84 -17.62
C LYS A 179 0.59 -12.74 -16.93
N VAL A 180 0.65 -12.97 -15.61
CA VAL A 180 1.91 -12.87 -14.86
C VAL A 180 2.93 -13.88 -15.39
N PHE A 181 2.49 -15.11 -15.68
CA PHE A 181 3.35 -16.15 -16.21
C PHE A 181 3.89 -15.86 -17.60
N ASP A 182 3.07 -15.31 -18.51
CA ASP A 182 3.51 -14.90 -19.84
C ASP A 182 4.60 -13.83 -19.80
N TYR A 183 4.66 -13.03 -18.73
CA TYR A 183 5.70 -12.02 -18.53
C TYR A 183 6.95 -12.52 -17.77
N LEU A 184 6.94 -13.74 -17.22
CA LEU A 184 8.10 -14.29 -16.54
C LEU A 184 9.17 -14.75 -17.55
N PRO A 185 10.47 -14.54 -17.27
CA PRO A 185 11.54 -15.09 -18.09
C PRO A 185 11.38 -16.61 -18.22
N LYS A 186 11.57 -17.16 -19.44
CA LYS A 186 11.41 -18.60 -19.75
C LYS A 186 12.19 -19.54 -18.83
N GLU A 187 13.23 -19.03 -18.17
CA GLU A 187 14.06 -19.75 -17.23
C GLU A 187 13.38 -19.94 -15.86
N MET A 188 12.51 -19.01 -15.44
CA MET A 188 11.69 -19.11 -14.22
C MET A 188 10.43 -19.95 -14.44
N THR A 189 9.87 -19.97 -15.65
CA THR A 189 8.65 -20.74 -15.96
C THR A 189 8.90 -22.24 -16.14
N LYS A 190 10.15 -22.68 -16.35
CA LYS A 190 10.50 -24.11 -16.51
C LYS A 190 10.24 -24.98 -15.28
N ASN A 191 10.13 -24.39 -14.10
CA ASN A 191 9.97 -25.12 -12.83
C ASN A 191 8.54 -25.08 -12.28
N ILE A 192 7.59 -24.44 -12.98
CA ILE A 192 6.21 -24.29 -12.51
C ILE A 192 5.26 -24.90 -13.54
N ASP A 193 4.53 -25.92 -13.14
CA ASP A 193 3.52 -26.59 -13.96
C ASP A 193 2.20 -25.79 -13.93
N LEU A 194 2.06 -24.89 -14.89
CA LEU A 194 0.92 -24.00 -15.05
C LEU A 194 -0.40 -24.73 -15.27
N GLU A 195 -0.39 -25.81 -16.05
CA GLU A 195 -1.62 -26.58 -16.34
C GLU A 195 -2.16 -27.20 -15.07
N LYS A 196 -1.27 -27.70 -14.20
CA LYS A 196 -1.64 -28.20 -12.87
C LYS A 196 -2.19 -27.09 -11.97
N VAL A 197 -1.50 -25.94 -11.91
CA VAL A 197 -1.91 -24.77 -11.11
C VAL A 197 -3.30 -24.26 -11.55
N ILE A 198 -3.54 -24.15 -12.86
CA ILE A 198 -4.83 -23.69 -13.41
C ILE A 198 -5.92 -24.74 -13.17
N SER A 199 -5.64 -26.03 -13.39
CA SER A 199 -6.58 -27.12 -13.14
C SER A 199 -7.01 -27.19 -11.67
N ASP A 200 -6.10 -26.92 -10.73
CA ASP A 200 -6.42 -26.93 -9.29
C ASP A 200 -7.36 -25.76 -8.91
N LEU A 201 -7.39 -24.67 -9.69
CA LEU A 201 -8.27 -23.51 -9.48
C LEU A 201 -9.66 -23.67 -10.09
N GLU A 202 -9.77 -24.40 -11.20
CA GLU A 202 -11.07 -24.65 -11.86
C GLU A 202 -11.91 -25.73 -11.17
N LEU A 203 -11.30 -26.50 -10.24
CA LEU A 203 -11.94 -27.60 -9.52
C LEU A 203 -12.56 -27.22 -8.16
N TRP A 204 -12.56 -25.92 -7.79
CA TRP A 204 -13.12 -25.40 -6.54
C TRP A 204 -14.25 -24.40 -6.79
#